data_AF-O46202-F1
#
_entry.id   AF-O46202-F1
#
_cell.length_a   1.000
_cell.length_b   1.000
_cell.length_c   1.000
_cell.angle_alpha   90.00
_cell.angle_beta   90.00
_cell.angle_gamma   90.00
#
_symmetry.space_group_name_H-M   'P 1'
#
loop_
_entity.id
_entity.type
_entity.pdbx_description
1 polymer ?
#
loop_
_entity_poly.entity_id
_entity_poly.type
_entity_poly.pdbx_seq_one_letter_code
_entity_poly.pdbx_strand_id
1 'polypeptide(L)'
;MTDMWSLKICACLGLLLLFKPIDSMGWQGPKVDCTANGTQTECPVACPETCEYSGNGPCVKMCGAPCVCKPGYVINERIPACVLRSDCPKDVVRKEDMLLGVSNFKCFSRNYNCS
;
A
#
# COMPACT_ATOMS: atom_id res chain seq x y z
N MET A 1 21.99 52.81 15.23
CA MET A 1 22.64 52.23 14.03
C MET A 1 23.45 51.03 14.50
N THR A 2 22.75 49.95 14.80
CA THR A 2 23.32 48.67 15.29
C THR A 2 22.60 47.60 14.48
N ASP A 3 23.02 47.52 13.22
CA ASP A 3 23.91 46.46 12.76
C ASP A 3 23.16 45.12 12.74
N MET A 4 22.35 45.02 11.68
CA MET A 4 21.50 43.90 11.32
C MET A 4 22.34 42.75 10.71
N TRP A 5 23.59 42.60 11.15
CA TRP A 5 24.56 41.67 10.58
C TRP A 5 24.82 40.44 11.45
N SER A 6 24.20 40.35 12.63
CA SER A 6 24.20 39.11 13.42
C SER A 6 23.04 38.15 13.09
N LEU A 7 22.00 38.59 12.39
CA LEU A 7 20.83 37.71 12.13
C LEU A 7 20.93 36.85 10.87
N LYS A 8 21.86 37.13 9.94
CA LYS A 8 21.97 36.34 8.70
C LYS A 8 22.75 35.04 8.86
N ILE A 9 23.59 34.90 9.89
CA ILE A 9 24.45 33.72 10.05
C ILE A 9 23.74 32.58 10.82
N CYS A 10 22.77 32.90 11.69
CA CYS A 10 22.00 31.85 12.38
C CYS A 10 20.94 31.17 11.49
N ALA A 11 20.45 31.83 10.43
CA ALA A 11 19.39 31.26 9.61
C ALA A 11 19.86 30.06 8.79
N CYS A 12 21.06 30.08 8.20
CA CYS A 12 21.48 29.00 7.31
C CYS A 12 21.89 27.71 8.05
N LEU A 13 22.50 27.83 9.23
CA LEU A 13 22.86 26.66 10.05
C LEU A 13 21.67 26.11 10.84
N GLY A 14 20.78 26.99 11.32
CA GLY A 14 19.53 26.58 11.96
C GLY A 14 18.57 25.89 10.98
N LEU A 15 18.51 26.36 9.72
CA LEU A 15 17.59 25.80 8.73
C LEU A 15 17.98 24.37 8.34
N LEU A 16 19.28 24.06 8.20
CA LEU A 16 19.72 22.70 7.84
C LEU A 16 19.59 21.68 9.00
N LEU A 17 19.61 22.12 10.26
CA LEU A 17 19.44 21.20 11.40
C LEU A 17 17.96 20.97 11.79
N LEU A 18 17.04 21.84 11.37
CA LEU A 18 15.60 21.66 11.64
C LEU A 18 14.86 20.85 10.57
N PHE A 19 15.44 20.66 9.38
CA PHE A 19 14.98 19.63 8.44
C PHE A 19 15.64 18.29 8.78
N LYS A 20 15.49 17.82 10.02
CA LYS A 20 15.31 16.38 10.17
C LYS A 20 14.10 16.09 9.29
N PRO A 21 14.20 15.22 8.25
CA PRO A 21 12.98 14.71 7.67
C PRO A 21 12.17 14.28 8.88
N ILE A 22 10.96 14.80 9.01
CA ILE A 22 9.96 14.07 9.78
C ILE A 22 9.99 12.74 9.05
N ASP A 23 10.79 11.80 9.56
CA ASP A 23 10.71 10.40 9.26
C ASP A 23 9.27 10.16 9.64
N SER A 24 8.41 10.30 8.64
CA SER A 24 6.96 10.33 8.75
C SER A 24 6.69 9.12 9.57
N MET A 25 6.41 9.36 10.87
CA MET A 25 6.37 8.32 11.89
C MET A 25 5.38 7.33 11.31
N GLY A 26 5.91 6.25 10.73
CA GLY A 26 5.15 5.45 9.77
C GLY A 26 3.90 5.07 10.52
N TRP A 27 2.72 5.42 10.00
CA TRP A 27 1.51 5.12 10.72
C TRP A 27 1.32 3.62 10.62
N GLN A 28 1.96 2.90 11.53
CA GLN A 28 1.70 1.52 11.81
C GLN A 28 0.37 1.53 12.55
N GLY A 29 -0.71 1.47 11.78
CA GLY A 29 -2.04 1.25 12.32
C GLY A 29 -2.06 0.01 13.22
N PRO A 30 -3.21 -0.30 13.85
CA PRO A 30 -3.33 -1.51 14.66
C PRO A 30 -2.85 -2.72 13.85
N LYS A 31 -2.19 -3.67 14.52
CA LYS A 31 -1.75 -4.91 13.87
C LYS A 31 -2.97 -5.64 13.33
N VAL A 32 -2.98 -5.92 12.03
CA VAL A 32 -4.06 -6.62 11.33
C VAL A 32 -3.61 -8.04 11.00
N ASP A 33 -4.50 -9.02 11.18
CA ASP A 33 -4.28 -10.38 10.67
C ASP A 33 -4.60 -10.43 9.16
N CYS A 34 -3.55 -10.51 8.35
CA CYS A 34 -3.66 -10.57 6.89
C CYS A 34 -3.86 -11.97 6.33
N THR A 35 -4.23 -12.94 7.17
CA THR A 35 -4.46 -14.35 6.79
C THR A 35 -3.22 -15.04 6.21
N ALA A 36 -3.36 -16.29 5.77
CA ALA A 36 -2.26 -17.05 5.18
C ALA A 36 -1.72 -16.36 3.91
N ASN A 37 -0.39 -16.28 3.81
CA ASN A 37 0.34 -15.64 2.71
C ASN A 37 0.04 -14.14 2.49
N GLY A 38 -0.67 -13.48 3.42
CA GLY A 38 -0.75 -12.02 3.50
C GLY A 38 0.32 -11.43 4.42
N THR A 39 0.58 -10.14 4.26
CA THR A 39 1.38 -9.33 5.16
C THR A 39 0.82 -7.92 5.26
N GLN A 40 1.00 -7.29 6.42
CA GLN A 40 0.60 -5.90 6.62
C GLN A 40 1.64 -4.97 5.99
N THR A 41 1.19 -3.89 5.34
CA THR A 41 2.05 -2.86 4.73
C THR A 41 1.39 -1.50 4.84
N GLU A 42 2.20 -0.44 4.94
CA GLU A 42 1.71 0.94 4.96
C GLU A 42 1.35 1.42 3.55
N CYS A 43 0.17 2.02 3.40
CA CYS A 43 -0.36 2.56 2.15
C CYS A 43 -0.14 1.65 0.91
N PRO A 44 -0.66 0.42 0.90
CA PRO A 44 -0.52 -0.46 -0.25
C PRO A 44 -1.31 0.06 -1.46
N VAL A 45 -1.06 -0.49 -2.65
CA VAL A 45 -1.85 -0.15 -3.83
C VAL A 45 -3.31 -0.59 -3.67
N ALA A 46 -4.26 0.28 -4.02
CA ALA A 46 -5.69 -0.03 -3.91
C ALA A 46 -6.17 -1.11 -4.90
N CYS A 47 -5.43 -1.36 -5.99
CA CYS A 47 -5.72 -2.38 -7.01
C CYS A 47 -4.63 -3.46 -6.98
N PRO A 48 -4.66 -4.38 -6.00
CA PRO A 48 -3.68 -5.46 -5.91
C PRO A 48 -3.83 -6.43 -7.07
N GLU A 49 -2.75 -7.14 -7.40
CA GLU A 49 -2.77 -8.22 -8.38
C GLU A 49 -3.66 -9.38 -7.90
N THR A 50 -4.51 -9.88 -8.80
CA THR A 50 -5.38 -11.04 -8.56
C THR A 50 -5.09 -12.12 -9.61
N CYS A 51 -5.73 -13.28 -9.50
CA CYS A 51 -5.69 -14.29 -10.56
C CYS A 51 -6.21 -13.71 -11.89
N GLU A 52 -7.27 -12.92 -11.83
CA GLU A 52 -7.96 -12.29 -12.95
C GLU A 52 -7.34 -10.96 -13.38
N TYR A 53 -6.78 -10.17 -12.45
CA TYR A 53 -6.27 -8.82 -12.72
C TYR A 53 -4.75 -8.77 -12.66
N SER A 54 -4.12 -8.16 -13.67
CA SER A 54 -2.66 -8.13 -13.81
C SER A 54 -1.93 -7.23 -12.81
N GLY A 55 -2.62 -6.30 -12.15
CA GLY A 55 -2.00 -5.27 -11.33
C GLY A 55 -1.47 -4.07 -12.12
N ASN A 56 -1.36 -4.16 -13.45
CA ASN A 56 -0.71 -3.14 -14.30
C ASN A 56 -1.69 -2.18 -14.99
N GLY A 57 -2.98 -2.30 -14.68
CA GLY A 57 -4.05 -1.50 -15.25
C GLY A 57 -4.16 -0.08 -14.71
N PRO A 58 -5.07 0.74 -15.27
CA PRO A 58 -5.48 1.99 -14.67
C PRO A 58 -5.97 1.76 -13.23
N CYS A 59 -5.26 2.34 -12.27
CA CYS A 59 -5.64 2.29 -10.86
C CYS A 59 -5.65 3.70 -10.29
N VAL A 60 -6.66 3.99 -9.46
CA VAL A 60 -6.70 5.24 -8.69
C VAL A 60 -5.51 5.29 -7.73
N LYS A 61 -4.83 6.44 -7.69
CA LYS A 61 -3.70 6.67 -6.78
C LYS A 61 -4.20 6.97 -5.37
N MET A 62 -4.61 5.92 -4.66
CA MET A 62 -4.97 5.96 -3.25
C MET A 62 -4.36 4.76 -2.53
N CYS A 63 -4.18 4.88 -1.21
CA CYS A 63 -3.83 3.75 -0.37
C CYS A 63 -4.97 2.72 -0.39
N GLY A 64 -4.66 1.43 -0.40
CA GLY A 64 -5.58 0.35 -0.12
C GLY A 64 -5.66 0.04 1.37
N ALA A 65 -6.49 -0.96 1.70
CA ALA A 65 -6.53 -1.58 3.01
C ALA A 65 -5.20 -2.30 3.32
N PRO A 66 -4.82 -2.46 4.60
CA PRO A 66 -3.43 -2.60 4.99
C PRO A 66 -2.78 -3.95 4.67
N CYS A 67 -3.53 -4.91 4.10
CA CYS A 67 -2.99 -6.22 3.74
C CYS A 67 -2.64 -6.31 2.25
N VAL A 68 -1.48 -6.92 1.99
CA VAL A 68 -1.01 -7.31 0.65
C VAL A 68 -0.59 -8.77 0.64
N CYS A 69 -0.65 -9.42 -0.51
CA CYS A 69 -0.08 -10.76 -0.64
C CYS A 69 1.45 -10.67 -0.55
N LYS A 70 2.07 -11.70 0.04
CA LYS A 70 3.53 -11.83 0.07
C LYS A 70 4.08 -11.92 -1.38
N PRO A 71 5.35 -11.57 -1.60
CA PRO A 71 5.96 -11.69 -2.92
C PRO A 71 5.76 -13.08 -3.55
N GLY A 72 5.32 -13.11 -4.81
CA GLY A 72 5.01 -14.34 -5.55
C GLY A 72 3.59 -14.88 -5.36
N TYR A 73 2.81 -14.29 -4.44
CA TYR A 73 1.41 -14.63 -4.22
C TYR A 73 0.48 -13.56 -4.80
N VAL A 74 -0.71 -13.99 -5.23
CA VAL A 74 -1.76 -13.14 -5.78
C VAL A 74 -3.10 -13.49 -5.15
N ILE A 75 -4.05 -12.55 -5.17
CA ILE A 75 -5.39 -12.81 -4.62
C ILE A 75 -6.16 -13.73 -5.58
N ASN A 76 -6.69 -14.83 -5.05
CA ASN A 76 -7.72 -15.59 -5.75
C ASN A 76 -9.09 -15.13 -5.25
N GLU A 77 -9.85 -14.44 -6.09
CA GLU A 77 -11.15 -13.86 -5.71
C GLU A 77 -12.23 -14.94 -5.51
N ARG A 78 -12.02 -16.18 -5.99
CA ARG A 78 -12.97 -17.30 -5.80
C ARG A 78 -12.81 -17.99 -4.46
N ILE A 79 -11.58 -18.06 -3.96
CA ILE A 79 -11.23 -18.54 -2.62
C ILE A 79 -10.45 -17.42 -1.94
N PRO A 80 -11.12 -16.42 -1.33
CA PRO A 80 -10.54 -15.12 -0.94
C PRO A 80 -9.31 -15.29 -0.04
N ALA A 81 -8.15 -15.45 -0.68
CA ALA A 81 -6.89 -15.87 -0.11
C ALA A 81 -5.73 -15.55 -1.08
N CYS A 82 -4.54 -15.39 -0.53
CA CYS A 82 -3.30 -15.26 -1.29
C CYS A 82 -2.76 -16.65 -1.69
N VAL A 83 -2.70 -16.92 -2.99
CA VAL A 83 -2.23 -18.18 -3.58
C VAL A 83 -1.04 -17.95 -4.51
N LEU A 84 -0.25 -18.99 -4.80
CA LEU A 84 0.74 -18.90 -5.85
C LEU A 84 0.05 -18.68 -7.19
N ARG A 85 0.69 -17.92 -8.09
CA ARG A 85 0.16 -17.70 -9.43
C ARG A 85 -0.12 -19.00 -10.20
N SER A 86 0.67 -20.04 -9.96
CA SER A 86 0.49 -21.39 -10.54
C SER A 86 -0.80 -22.09 -10.08
N ASP A 87 -1.35 -21.67 -8.95
CA ASP A 87 -2.51 -22.29 -8.30
C ASP A 87 -3.80 -21.54 -8.61
N CYS A 88 -3.73 -20.48 -9.42
CA CYS A 88 -4.89 -19.79 -9.93
C CYS A 88 -5.76 -20.73 -10.80
N PRO A 89 -7.10 -20.56 -10.79
CA PRO A 89 -7.98 -21.35 -11.64
C PRO A 89 -7.63 -21.16 -13.11
N LYS A 90 -7.51 -22.24 -13.86
CA LYS A 90 -7.03 -22.19 -15.26
C LYS A 90 -8.04 -21.56 -16.23
N ASP A 91 -9.30 -21.47 -15.81
CA ASP A 91 -10.40 -20.90 -16.58
C ASP A 91 -10.53 -19.38 -16.43
N VAL A 92 -9.73 -18.74 -15.57
CA VAL A 92 -9.72 -17.28 -15.44
C VAL A 92 -8.86 -16.64 -16.53
N VAL A 93 -9.40 -15.64 -17.20
CA VAL A 93 -8.67 -14.84 -18.21
C VAL A 93 -8.10 -13.60 -17.54
N ARG A 94 -6.78 -13.41 -17.66
CA ARG A 94 -6.10 -12.23 -17.13
C ARG A 94 -6.52 -10.97 -17.90
N LYS A 95 -6.88 -9.92 -17.17
CA LYS A 95 -7.31 -8.62 -17.69
C LYS A 95 -6.47 -7.50 -17.11
N GLU A 96 -6.37 -6.43 -17.88
CA GLU A 96 -5.71 -5.19 -17.49
C GLU A 96 -6.69 -4.17 -16.91
N ASP A 97 -7.99 -4.41 -16.96
CA ASP A 97 -9.00 -3.52 -16.37
C ASP A 97 -9.66 -4.22 -15.17
N MET A 98 -9.63 -3.55 -14.02
CA MET A 98 -10.24 -4.01 -12.77
C MET A 98 -11.63 -3.39 -12.61
N LEU A 99 -12.63 -3.95 -13.30
CA LEU A 99 -13.97 -3.35 -13.37
C LEU A 99 -14.74 -3.35 -12.03
N LEU A 100 -14.57 -4.38 -11.19
CA LEU A 100 -15.40 -4.58 -9.98
C LEU A 100 -14.65 -4.36 -8.66
N GLY A 101 -13.32 -4.37 -8.68
CA GLY A 101 -12.50 -4.36 -7.46
C GLY A 101 -12.65 -5.64 -6.62
N VAL A 102 -11.68 -5.90 -5.75
CA VAL A 102 -11.77 -7.02 -4.79
C VAL A 102 -12.53 -6.53 -3.56
N SER A 103 -13.71 -7.10 -3.30
CA SER A 103 -14.56 -6.71 -2.16
C SER A 103 -14.83 -7.85 -1.17
N ASN A 104 -14.63 -9.11 -1.57
CA ASN A 104 -14.90 -10.30 -0.75
C ASN A 104 -13.71 -10.77 0.10
N PHE A 105 -12.58 -10.05 0.07
CA PHE A 105 -11.38 -10.37 0.83
C PHE A 105 -11.06 -9.26 1.84
N LYS A 106 -11.25 -9.55 3.13
CA LYS A 106 -11.15 -8.58 4.23
C LYS A 106 -9.74 -7.99 4.31
N CYS A 107 -9.62 -6.68 4.54
CA CYS A 107 -8.36 -5.94 4.67
C CYS A 107 -7.48 -5.81 3.41
N PHE A 108 -7.94 -6.25 2.23
CA PHE A 108 -7.21 -6.11 0.97
C PHE A 108 -7.89 -5.10 0.05
N SER A 109 -7.15 -4.59 -0.95
CA SER A 109 -7.67 -3.69 -1.98
C SER A 109 -8.41 -2.49 -1.37
N ARG A 110 -9.71 -2.33 -1.62
CA ARG A 110 -10.56 -1.26 -1.05
C ARG A 110 -11.45 -1.75 0.11
N ASN A 111 -11.23 -2.96 0.61
CA ASN A 111 -11.96 -3.49 1.74
C ASN A 111 -11.23 -3.20 3.06
N TYR A 112 -11.62 -2.11 3.74
CA TYR A 112 -11.09 -1.73 5.05
C TYR A 112 -11.80 -2.40 6.24
N ASN A 113 -12.75 -3.31 5.98
CA ASN A 113 -13.38 -4.07 7.04
C ASN A 113 -12.42 -5.17 7.52
N CYS A 114 -11.73 -4.85 8.62
CA CYS A 114 -10.68 -5.69 9.22
C CYS A 114 -11.08 -6.39 10.51
N SER A 115 -12.37 -6.41 10.81
CA SER A 115 -12.94 -7.07 11.99
C SER A 115 -13.70 -8.33 11.62
#